data_AF-A0A7X9KLH6-F1
#
_entry.id   AF-A0A7X9KLH6-F1
#
_cell.length_a   1.000
_cell.length_b   1.000
_cell.length_c   1.000
_cell.angle_alpha   90.00
_cell.angle_beta   90.00
_cell.angle_gamma   90.00
#
_symmetry.space_group_name_H-M   'P 1'
#
loop_
_entity.id
_entity.type
_entity.pdbx_description
1 polymer ?
#
loop_
_entity_poly.entity_id
_entity_poly.type
_entity_poly.pdbx_seq_one_letter_code
_entity_poly.pdbx_strand_id
1 'polypeptide(L)'
;MHLPYSVSSVFDAVNSPATAPIIDPSVTSWTPDRLPIAVGTRFAIRGHLGSLPIRGTSEVTTWSPPTDPGTAGLAVYRSISPKLARITAIHSFEPEGEGTQYTWRLEFERSVLPSVLIRWLAGRFERAIAAQHSALRAHLAATQPS
;
A
#
# COMPACT_ATOMS: atom_id res chain seq x y z
N MET A 1 -6.70 -6.72 8.67
CA MET A 1 -5.96 -6.47 9.92
C MET A 1 -6.74 -5.42 10.67
N HIS A 2 -7.19 -5.74 11.89
CA HIS A 2 -7.86 -4.76 12.73
C HIS A 2 -6.87 -3.76 13.32
N LEU A 3 -7.25 -2.48 13.31
CA LEU A 3 -6.52 -1.33 13.83
C LEU A 3 -7.48 -0.47 14.66
N PRO A 4 -7.18 -0.10 15.92
CA PRO A 4 -8.06 0.68 16.78
C PRO A 4 -7.98 2.19 16.47
N TYR A 5 -8.01 2.55 15.19
CA TYR A 5 -7.89 3.92 14.69
C TYR A 5 -8.96 4.18 13.64
N SER A 6 -9.33 5.45 13.47
CA SER A 6 -10.32 5.85 12.46
C SER A 6 -9.87 5.51 11.03
N VAL A 7 -10.85 5.23 10.15
CA VAL A 7 -10.58 4.91 8.74
C VAL A 7 -9.77 6.02 8.06
N SER A 8 -10.11 7.28 8.34
CA SER A 8 -9.39 8.45 7.81
C SER A 8 -7.93 8.46 8.23
N SER A 9 -7.63 8.25 9.52
CA SER A 9 -6.25 8.22 10.00
C SER A 9 -5.42 7.08 9.40
N VAL A 10 -6.01 5.88 9.28
CA VAL A 10 -5.32 4.75 8.67
C VAL A 10 -5.10 4.99 7.17
N PHE A 11 -6.11 5.53 6.47
CA PHE A 11 -6.01 5.87 5.05
C PHE A 11 -4.88 6.89 4.80
N ASP A 12 -4.81 7.95 5.60
CA ASP A 12 -3.80 9.00 5.47
C ASP A 12 -2.40 8.46 5.78
N ALA A 13 -2.25 7.64 6.82
CA ALA A 13 -0.97 7.01 7.15
C ALA A 13 -0.48 6.08 6.02
N VAL A 14 -1.37 5.24 5.48
CA VAL A 14 -1.02 4.30 4.41
C VAL A 14 -0.70 5.00 3.10
N ASN A 15 -1.42 6.07 2.75
CA ASN A 15 -1.28 6.73 1.46
C ASN A 15 -0.45 8.03 1.50
N SER A 16 0.34 8.23 2.56
CA SER A 16 1.26 9.37 2.70
C SER A 16 2.67 9.03 2.15
N PRO A 17 3.20 9.82 1.19
CA PRO A 17 4.59 9.72 0.73
C PRO A 17 5.64 9.80 1.84
N ALA A 18 5.38 10.62 2.87
CA ALA A 18 6.29 10.78 4.00
C ALA A 18 6.26 9.58 4.94
N THR A 19 5.11 8.92 5.05
CA THR A 19 4.90 7.79 5.95
C THR A 19 5.30 6.47 5.31
N ALA A 20 5.21 6.33 3.98
CA ALA A 20 5.46 5.07 3.28
C ALA A 20 6.80 4.39 3.65
N PRO A 21 7.96 5.07 3.70
CA PRO A 21 9.23 4.43 4.10
C PRO A 21 9.30 4.06 5.59
N ILE A 22 8.42 4.64 6.42
CA ILE A 22 8.34 4.35 7.86
C ILE A 22 7.50 3.09 8.08
N ILE A 23 6.38 2.97 7.38
CA ILE A 23 5.42 1.88 7.59
C ILE A 23 5.66 0.70 6.68
N ASP A 24 6.36 0.82 5.55
CA ASP A 24 6.74 -0.30 4.70
C ASP A 24 8.28 -0.38 4.61
N PRO A 25 8.92 -1.27 5.39
CA PRO A 25 10.39 -1.43 5.38
C PRO A 25 10.96 -1.83 4.01
N SER A 26 10.12 -2.30 3.09
CA SER A 26 10.53 -2.63 1.73
C SER A 26 10.64 -1.39 0.84
N VAL A 27 10.10 -0.24 1.26
CA VAL A 27 10.07 1.01 0.51
C VAL A 27 11.10 1.97 1.07
N THR A 28 11.99 2.47 0.21
CA THR A 28 12.95 3.54 0.57
C THR A 28 12.52 4.90 0.06
N SER A 29 11.73 4.96 -1.01
CA SER A 29 11.11 6.19 -1.49
C SER A 29 9.81 5.89 -2.24
N TRP A 30 8.80 6.71 -2.00
CA TRP A 30 7.53 6.66 -2.72
C TRP A 30 7.08 8.09 -3.03
N THR A 31 7.28 8.54 -4.26
CA THR A 31 7.16 9.97 -4.62
C THR A 31 6.10 10.18 -5.70
N PRO A 32 5.05 10.98 -5.43
CA PRO A 32 4.05 11.31 -6.44
C PRO A 32 4.59 12.33 -7.45
N ASP A 33 4.12 12.26 -8.69
CA ASP A 33 4.40 13.26 -9.73
C ASP A 33 3.56 14.53 -9.59
N ARG A 34 2.46 14.49 -8.83
CA ARG A 34 1.60 15.64 -8.55
C ARG A 34 0.86 15.54 -7.22
N LEU A 35 0.42 16.70 -6.73
CA LEU A 35 -0.46 16.84 -5.57
C LEU A 35 -1.65 17.78 -5.92
N PRO A 36 -2.85 17.59 -5.32
CA PRO A 36 -3.22 16.49 -4.43
C PRO A 36 -3.24 15.13 -5.17
N ILE A 37 -3.12 14.04 -4.40
CA ILE A 37 -3.22 12.69 -4.95
C ILE A 37 -4.64 12.46 -5.45
N ALA A 38 -4.76 11.98 -6.69
CA ALA A 38 -6.01 11.61 -7.34
C ALA A 38 -5.77 10.51 -8.39
N VAL A 39 -6.85 9.96 -8.97
CA VAL A 39 -6.77 9.04 -10.12
C VAL A 39 -5.87 9.62 -11.22
N GLY A 40 -4.97 8.80 -11.76
CA GLY A 40 -3.96 9.17 -12.75
C GLY A 40 -2.67 9.74 -12.17
N THR A 41 -2.58 9.97 -10.86
CA THR A 41 -1.31 10.34 -10.20
C THR A 41 -0.34 9.18 -10.27
N ARG A 42 0.93 9.44 -10.59
CA ARG A 42 1.95 8.41 -10.70
C ARG A 42 2.94 8.51 -9.56
N PHE A 43 3.40 7.35 -9.12
CA PHE A 43 4.37 7.23 -8.04
C PHE A 43 5.63 6.57 -8.55
N ALA A 44 6.77 7.22 -8.35
CA ALA A 44 8.07 6.57 -8.45
C ALA A 44 8.36 5.85 -7.13
N ILE A 45 8.59 4.54 -7.22
CA ILE A 45 8.88 3.67 -6.06
C ILE A 45 10.32 3.18 -6.14
N ARG A 46 11.03 3.25 -5.01
CA ARG A 46 12.32 2.58 -4.80
C ARG A 46 12.27 1.81 -3.50
N GLY A 47 12.99 0.69 -3.45
CA GLY A 47 12.93 -0.19 -2.30
C GLY A 47 13.71 -1.48 -2.48
N HIS A 48 13.51 -2.40 -1.55
CA HIS A 48 14.06 -3.74 -1.57
C HIS A 48 13.05 -4.77 -1.05
N LEU A 49 12.80 -5.83 -1.82
CA LEU A 49 12.03 -6.97 -1.37
C LEU A 49 12.98 -8.08 -0.90
N GLY A 50 13.43 -7.97 0.36
CA GLY A 50 14.58 -8.71 0.84
C GLY A 50 15.86 -8.23 0.13
N SER A 51 16.56 -9.12 -0.58
CA SER A 51 17.73 -8.75 -1.39
C SER A 51 17.42 -8.25 -2.80
N LEU A 52 16.16 -8.27 -3.23
CA LEU A 52 15.76 -7.89 -4.59
C LEU A 52 15.50 -6.37 -4.64
N PRO A 53 16.27 -5.58 -5.42
CA PRO A 53 15.97 -4.16 -5.57
C PRO A 53 14.65 -3.96 -6.30
N ILE A 54 13.82 -3.06 -5.78
CA ILE A 54 12.59 -2.59 -6.41
C ILE A 54 12.85 -1.20 -6.97
N ARG A 55 12.57 -1.03 -8.25
CA ARG A 55 12.44 0.28 -8.90
C ARG A 55 11.26 0.22 -9.86
N GLY A 56 10.27 1.05 -9.64
CA GLY A 56 9.07 1.02 -10.46
C GLY A 56 8.32 2.34 -10.50
N THR A 57 7.34 2.38 -11.39
CA THR A 57 6.36 3.43 -11.46
C THR A 57 4.98 2.80 -11.39
N SER A 58 4.10 3.30 -10.53
CA SER A 58 2.69 2.93 -10.47
C SER A 58 1.80 4.14 -10.75
N GLU A 59 0.54 3.89 -11.10
CA GLU A 59 -0.50 4.89 -11.29
C GLU A 59 -1.69 4.58 -10.40
N VAL A 60 -2.31 5.62 -9.84
CA VAL A 60 -3.56 5.51 -9.11
C VAL A 60 -4.69 5.24 -10.09
N THR A 61 -5.32 4.07 -10.02
CA THR A 61 -6.49 3.73 -10.83
C THR A 61 -7.80 3.93 -10.08
N THR A 62 -7.75 3.92 -8.75
CA THR A 62 -8.90 4.19 -7.89
C THR A 62 -8.43 4.98 -6.68
N TRP A 63 -9.14 6.06 -6.38
CA TRP A 63 -8.88 6.94 -5.24
C TRP A 63 -10.19 7.36 -4.61
N SER A 64 -10.49 6.77 -3.46
CA SER A 64 -11.72 7.00 -2.72
C SER A 64 -11.35 7.18 -1.25
N PRO A 65 -10.84 8.37 -0.85
CA PRO A 65 -10.62 8.67 0.55
C PRO A 65 -11.95 8.71 1.30
N PRO A 66 -11.99 8.32 2.59
CA PRO A 66 -13.19 8.44 3.40
C PRO A 66 -13.57 9.92 3.55
N THR A 67 -14.83 10.26 3.29
CA THR A 67 -15.33 11.64 3.38
C THR A 67 -15.89 11.97 4.75
N ASP A 68 -16.41 10.97 5.45
CA ASP A 68 -17.08 11.11 6.74
C ASP A 68 -16.65 10.02 7.74
N PRO A 69 -16.77 10.26 9.07
CA PRO A 69 -16.55 9.24 10.07
C PRO A 69 -17.41 8.00 9.80
N GLY A 70 -16.78 6.83 9.74
CA GLY A 70 -17.48 5.57 9.45
C GLY A 70 -17.72 5.29 7.96
N THR A 71 -17.11 6.04 7.04
CA THR A 71 -17.09 5.69 5.62
C THR A 71 -15.87 4.84 5.27
N ALA A 72 -16.05 3.91 4.33
CA ALA A 72 -14.97 3.08 3.81
C ALA A 72 -14.05 3.88 2.89
N GLY A 73 -12.78 3.47 2.84
CA GLY A 73 -11.78 4.00 1.92
C GLY A 73 -11.27 2.94 0.95
N LEU A 74 -10.85 3.37 -0.25
CA LEU A 74 -10.22 2.51 -1.25
C LEU A 74 -9.13 3.26 -2.02
N ALA A 75 -7.94 2.68 -2.07
CA ALA A 75 -6.86 3.12 -2.95
C ALA A 75 -6.33 1.94 -3.77
N VAL A 76 -6.27 2.12 -5.09
CA VAL A 76 -5.76 1.10 -6.01
C VAL A 76 -4.65 1.68 -6.87
N TYR A 77 -3.52 1.00 -6.89
CA TYR A 77 -2.34 1.34 -7.66
C TYR A 77 -2.03 0.23 -8.65
N ARG A 78 -1.80 0.59 -9.91
CA ARG A 78 -1.35 -0.34 -10.94
C ARG A 78 0.06 0.02 -11.38
N SER A 79 0.95 -0.96 -11.45
CA SER A 79 2.29 -0.72 -12.00
C SER A 79 2.22 -0.37 -13.51
N ILE A 80 3.00 0.64 -13.89
CA ILE A 80 3.24 1.04 -15.28
C ILE A 80 4.62 0.53 -15.75
N SER A 81 5.61 0.57 -14.85
CA SER A 81 7.00 0.23 -15.17
C SER A 81 7.67 -0.51 -13.99
N PRO A 82 8.48 -1.55 -14.24
CA PRO A 82 8.74 -2.15 -15.56
C PRO A 82 7.51 -2.84 -16.12
N LYS A 83 7.33 -2.81 -17.46
CA LYS A 83 6.17 -3.40 -18.15
C LYS A 83 5.97 -4.89 -17.86
N LEU A 84 7.03 -5.59 -17.47
CA LEU A 84 7.06 -7.02 -17.17
C LEU A 84 6.51 -7.37 -15.78
N ALA A 85 6.28 -6.38 -14.91
CA ALA A 85 5.73 -6.60 -13.58
C ALA A 85 4.39 -5.89 -13.47
N ARG A 86 3.34 -6.41 -14.12
CA ARG A 86 1.97 -5.90 -13.97
C ARG A 86 1.38 -6.40 -12.65
N ILE A 87 1.44 -5.53 -11.66
CA ILE A 87 1.00 -5.76 -10.28
C ILE A 87 -0.03 -4.69 -9.96
N THR A 88 -1.15 -5.11 -9.38
CA THR A 88 -2.15 -4.20 -8.82
C THR A 88 -2.08 -4.29 -7.30
N ALA A 89 -1.79 -3.18 -6.63
CA ALA A 89 -1.89 -3.04 -5.19
C ALA A 89 -3.23 -2.43 -4.81
N ILE A 90 -3.94 -3.07 -3.88
CA ILE A 90 -5.29 -2.72 -3.47
C ILE A 90 -5.27 -2.57 -1.95
N HIS A 91 -5.60 -1.37 -1.49
CA HIS A 91 -5.74 -1.04 -0.08
C HIS A 91 -7.21 -0.70 0.18
N SER A 92 -7.88 -1.53 0.99
CA SER A 92 -9.24 -1.27 1.45
C SER A 92 -9.26 -1.00 2.94
N PHE A 93 -10.12 -0.07 3.35
CA PHE A 93 -10.21 0.41 4.71
C PHE A 93 -11.69 0.41 5.09
N GLU A 94 -12.13 -0.61 5.82
CA GLU A 94 -13.52 -0.77 6.22
C GLU A 94 -13.67 -0.38 7.70
N PRO A 95 -14.73 0.35 8.09
CA PRO A 95 -15.06 0.54 9.49
C PRO A 95 -15.36 -0.81 10.17
N GLU A 96 -14.80 -1.04 11.35
CA GLU A 96 -15.05 -2.25 12.14
C GLU A 96 -15.10 -1.90 13.64
N GLY A 97 -16.31 -1.83 14.20
CA GLY A 97 -16.51 -1.33 15.57
C GLY A 97 -16.00 0.10 15.72
N GLU A 98 -15.15 0.34 16.73
CA GLU A 98 -14.48 1.63 16.94
C GLU A 98 -13.18 1.79 16.11
N GLY A 99 -12.82 0.79 15.31
CA GLY A 99 -11.58 0.75 14.54
C GLY A 99 -11.76 0.59 13.04
N THR A 100 -10.68 0.18 12.40
CA THR A 100 -10.58 -0.04 10.95
C THR A 100 -10.10 -1.45 10.67
N GLN A 101 -10.83 -2.17 9.83
CA GLN A 101 -10.35 -3.36 9.16
C GLN A 101 -9.60 -2.96 7.89
N TYR A 102 -8.27 -2.96 7.98
CA TYR A 102 -7.38 -2.67 6.85
C TYR A 102 -6.99 -3.94 6.10
N THR A 103 -7.15 -3.95 4.77
CA THR A 103 -6.68 -5.05 3.91
C THR A 103 -5.74 -4.52 2.84
N TRP A 104 -4.55 -5.14 2.76
CA TRP A 104 -3.60 -4.94 1.66
C TRP A 104 -3.51 -6.19 0.80
N ARG A 105 -3.82 -6.06 -0.48
CA ARG A 105 -3.79 -7.15 -1.46
C ARG A 105 -2.96 -6.78 -2.67
N LEU A 106 -2.17 -7.74 -3.15
CA LEU A 106 -1.43 -7.64 -4.41
C LEU A 106 -1.99 -8.66 -5.39
N GLU A 107 -2.28 -8.21 -6.60
CA GLU A 107 -2.67 -9.08 -7.72
C GLU A 107 -1.57 -9.08 -8.78
N PHE A 108 -1.24 -10.25 -9.31
CA PHE A 108 -0.24 -10.42 -10.36
C PHE A 108 -0.94 -10.79 -11.68
N GLU A 109 -0.63 -10.09 -12.77
CA GLU A 109 -1.13 -10.47 -14.08
C GLU A 109 -0.40 -11.73 -14.59
N ARG A 110 -1.10 -12.86 -14.62
CA ARG A 110 -0.54 -14.18 -15.01
C ARG A 110 -0.04 -14.24 -16.45
N SER A 111 -0.52 -13.37 -17.33
CA SER A 111 -0.10 -13.27 -18.73
C SER A 111 1.37 -12.84 -18.89
N VAL A 112 1.96 -12.24 -17.85
CA VAL A 112 3.29 -11.61 -17.94
C VAL A 112 4.37 -12.39 -17.18
N LEU A 113 4.01 -13.12 -16.12
CA LEU A 113 4.97 -13.84 -15.27
C LEU A 113 4.67 -15.35 -15.22
N PRO A 114 5.69 -16.23 -15.35
CA PRO A 114 5.52 -17.66 -15.11
C PRO A 114 5.00 -17.93 -13.70
N SER A 115 4.12 -18.92 -13.53
CA SER A 115 3.48 -19.20 -12.24
C SER A 115 4.46 -19.53 -11.11
N VAL A 116 5.61 -20.11 -11.42
CA VAL A 116 6.68 -20.37 -10.45
C VAL A 116 7.24 -19.06 -9.88
N LEU A 117 7.47 -18.07 -10.74
CA LEU A 117 7.94 -16.76 -10.34
C LEU A 117 6.87 -16.00 -9.53
N ILE A 118 5.59 -16.11 -9.92
CA ILE A 118 4.48 -15.53 -9.15
C ILE A 118 4.44 -16.10 -7.73
N ARG A 119 4.52 -17.43 -7.56
CA ARG A 119 4.54 -18.04 -6.23
C ARG A 119 5.74 -17.59 -5.39
N TRP A 120 6.90 -17.51 -6.01
CA TRP A 120 8.11 -17.03 -5.34
C TRP A 120 8.00 -15.56 -4.90
N LEU A 121 7.44 -14.69 -5.75
CA LEU A 121 7.15 -13.30 -5.42
C LEU A 121 6.10 -13.19 -4.33
N ALA A 122 5.00 -13.95 -4.42
CA ALA A 122 3.92 -13.95 -3.43
C ALA A 122 4.46 -14.22 -2.02
N GLY A 123 5.26 -15.28 -1.83
CA GLY A 123 5.84 -15.58 -0.51
C GLY A 123 6.81 -14.51 0.01
N ARG A 124 7.44 -13.72 -0.87
CA ARG A 124 8.24 -12.56 -0.46
C ARG A 124 7.35 -11.39 -0.04
N PHE A 125 6.32 -11.10 -0.83
CA PHE A 125 5.37 -10.05 -0.52
C PHE A 125 4.54 -10.34 0.73
N GLU A 126 4.20 -11.59 1.02
CA GLU A 126 3.55 -11.97 2.28
C GLU A 126 4.37 -11.53 3.51
N ARG A 127 5.70 -11.72 3.45
CA ARG A 127 6.60 -11.23 4.51
C ARG A 127 6.66 -9.71 4.58
N ALA A 128 6.70 -9.03 3.43
CA ALA A 128 6.66 -7.58 3.37
C ALA A 128 5.34 -7.00 3.91
N ILE A 129 4.20 -7.64 3.58
CA ILE A 129 2.87 -7.30 4.08
C ILE A 129 2.83 -7.44 5.61
N ALA A 130 3.34 -8.55 6.15
CA ALA A 130 3.40 -8.75 7.60
C ALA A 130 4.29 -7.70 8.30
N ALA A 131 5.45 -7.38 7.71
CA ALA A 131 6.34 -6.33 8.22
C ALA A 131 5.66 -4.95 8.18
N GLN A 132 4.98 -4.63 7.08
CA GLN A 132 4.26 -3.37 6.93
C GLN A 132 3.13 -3.25 7.96
N HIS A 133 2.34 -4.31 8.15
CA HIS A 133 1.30 -4.36 9.17
C HIS A 133 1.84 -4.08 10.58
N SER A 134 3.00 -4.65 10.92
CA SER A 134 3.65 -4.41 12.20
C SER A 134 4.14 -2.97 12.35
N ALA A 135 4.79 -2.42 11.32
CA ALA A 135 5.33 -1.07 11.34
C ALA A 135 4.23 0.00 11.30
N LEU A 136 3.14 -0.21 10.54
CA LEU A 136 1.96 0.65 10.54
C LEU A 136 1.32 0.74 11.92
N ARG A 137 1.14 -0.40 12.61
CA ARG A 137 0.62 -0.42 14.00
C ARG A 137 1.51 0.39 14.93
N ALA A 138 2.82 0.18 14.87
CA ALA A 138 3.76 0.91 15.70
C ALA A 138 3.75 2.41 15.41
N HIS A 139 3.67 2.80 14.13
CA HIS A 139 3.59 4.19 13.71
C HIS A 139 2.33 4.87 14.26
N LEU A 140 1.15 4.27 14.07
CA LEU A 140 -0.11 4.82 14.55
C LEU A 140 -0.13 4.92 16.08
N ALA A 141 0.38 3.92 16.80
CA ALA A 141 0.50 3.97 18.26
C ALA A 141 1.41 5.10 18.75
N ALA A 142 2.45 5.44 17.98
CA ALA A 142 3.37 6.52 18.33
C ALA A 142 2.84 7.93 17.98
N THR A 143 2.02 8.06 16.95
CA THR A 143 1.56 9.37 16.45
C THR A 143 0.13 9.72 16.84
N GLN A 144 -0.66 8.73 17.26
CA GLN A 144 -2.05 8.88 17.68
C GLN A 144 -2.28 8.09 18.96
N PRO A 145 -1.84 8.60 20.13
CA PRO A 145 -2.15 7.94 21.39
C PRO A 145 -3.67 7.89 21.58
N SER A 146 -4.14 6.71 22.00
CA SER A 146 -5.53 6.37 22.30
C SER A 146 -6.16 7.31 23.33
#